data_AF-A0A2V2UQV0-F1
#
_entry.id   AF-A0A2V2UQV0-F1
#
_cell.length_a   1.000
_cell.length_b   1.000
_cell.length_c   1.000
_cell.angle_alpha   90.00
_cell.angle_beta   90.00
_cell.angle_gamma   90.00
#
_symmetry.space_group_name_H-M   'P 1'
#
loop_
_entity.id
_entity.type
_entity.pdbx_description
1 polymer ?
#
loop_
_entity_poly.entity_id
_entity_poly.type
_entity_poly.pdbx_seq_one_letter_code
_entity_poly.pdbx_strand_id
1 'polypeptide(L)'
;MNKVMHQTLKYVKEVESINFSSRGVIDFNGEVMEDHQRIFLSVCTSVFANFSFSCQMDVEKLLSFLTALFENYSKENAYHNALHAADSVQMLFLILREKPATLIFTENEVILAFLATLSLGFVHPGVSNAFLARIDHPLVLVYGDMTTQQSAGLTALLYLLNREENRFIDLLANSGTQPFSQFFKRDFG
;
A
#
# COMPACT_ATOMS: atom_id res chain seq x y z
N MET A 1 13.08 23.55 -0.81
CA MET A 1 12.02 22.72 -1.44
C MET A 1 12.60 21.32 -1.68
N ASN A 2 12.20 20.30 -0.92
CA ASN A 2 12.83 18.97 -0.92
C ASN A 2 12.67 18.31 -2.31
N LYS A 3 13.74 17.66 -2.82
CA LYS A 3 13.72 16.92 -4.10
C LYS A 3 12.59 15.87 -4.13
N VAL A 4 12.27 15.27 -2.99
CA VAL A 4 11.13 14.35 -2.82
C VAL A 4 9.80 15.03 -3.12
N MET A 5 9.59 16.25 -2.61
CA MET A 5 8.33 16.99 -2.79
C MET A 5 8.10 17.42 -4.25
N HIS A 6 9.15 17.81 -4.99
CA HIS A 6 9.03 18.06 -6.44
C HIS A 6 8.69 16.78 -7.20
N GLN A 7 9.31 15.66 -6.82
CA GLN A 7 9.09 14.37 -7.46
C GLN A 7 7.64 13.91 -7.28
N THR A 8 7.13 13.99 -6.04
CA THR A 8 5.72 13.71 -5.72
C THR A 8 4.78 14.57 -6.57
N LEU A 9 5.04 15.88 -6.71
CA LEU A 9 4.19 16.78 -7.50
C LEU A 9 4.22 16.51 -9.01
N LYS A 10 5.35 16.05 -9.57
CA LYS A 10 5.45 15.65 -10.98
C LYS A 10 4.63 14.38 -11.23
N TYR A 11 4.81 13.35 -10.41
CA TYR A 11 4.11 12.09 -10.61
C TYR A 11 2.61 12.18 -10.37
N VAL A 12 2.17 13.03 -9.45
CA VAL A 12 0.73 13.34 -9.29
C VAL A 12 0.11 13.82 -10.61
N LYS A 13 0.86 14.52 -11.47
CA LYS A 13 0.38 15.03 -12.77
C LYS A 13 0.59 14.06 -13.94
N GLU A 14 1.45 13.06 -13.80
CA GLU A 14 1.93 12.21 -14.90
C GLU A 14 1.73 10.70 -14.65
N VAL A 15 0.83 10.29 -13.73
CA VAL A 15 0.60 8.85 -13.43
C VAL A 15 0.30 8.00 -14.67
N GLU A 16 -0.33 8.59 -15.69
CA GLU A 16 -0.63 7.95 -16.97
C GLU A 16 0.60 7.53 -17.78
N SER A 17 1.74 8.19 -17.60
CA SER A 17 2.98 7.90 -18.34
C SER A 17 3.93 6.98 -17.57
N ILE A 18 3.61 6.61 -16.33
CA ILE A 18 4.43 5.69 -15.54
C ILE A 18 4.26 4.29 -16.12
N ASN A 19 5.36 3.74 -16.63
CA ASN A 19 5.41 2.38 -17.14
C ASN A 19 5.04 1.38 -16.03
N PHE A 20 4.50 0.21 -16.36
CA PHE A 20 4.01 -0.80 -15.40
C PHE A 20 5.10 -1.36 -14.46
N SER A 21 6.36 -1.00 -14.69
CA SER A 21 7.49 -1.44 -13.90
C SER A 21 8.07 -0.27 -13.10
N SER A 22 8.13 -0.46 -11.78
CA SER A 22 8.94 0.33 -10.84
C SER A 22 10.40 0.49 -11.28
N ARG A 23 10.91 -0.42 -12.13
CA ARG A 23 12.27 -0.37 -12.68
C ARG A 23 12.47 0.65 -13.80
N GLY A 24 11.40 1.28 -14.30
CA GLY A 24 11.43 2.24 -15.42
C GLY A 24 11.00 3.65 -15.04
N VAL A 25 10.98 3.97 -13.74
CA VAL A 25 10.50 5.23 -13.19
C VAL A 25 11.54 6.34 -13.46
N ILE A 26 11.18 7.39 -14.22
CA ILE A 26 12.12 8.43 -14.70
C ILE A 26 12.21 9.63 -13.75
N ASP A 27 13.41 9.90 -13.23
CA ASP A 27 13.70 11.02 -12.34
C ASP A 27 13.59 12.40 -13.03
N PHE A 28 13.54 13.48 -12.26
CA PHE A 28 13.35 14.85 -12.79
C PHE A 28 14.48 15.30 -13.73
N ASN A 29 15.66 14.68 -13.61
CA ASN A 29 16.81 14.93 -14.49
C ASN A 29 16.75 14.14 -15.81
N GLY A 30 15.72 13.32 -16.01
CA GLY A 30 15.53 12.49 -17.22
C GLY A 30 16.20 11.12 -17.15
N GLU A 31 16.88 10.78 -16.05
CA GLU A 31 17.51 9.47 -15.85
C GLU A 31 16.54 8.46 -15.20
N VAL A 32 16.85 7.17 -15.27
CA VAL A 32 16.09 6.14 -14.54
C VAL A 32 16.38 6.28 -13.06
N MET A 33 15.33 6.34 -12.24
CA MET A 33 15.43 6.40 -10.80
C MET A 33 15.88 5.05 -10.25
N GLU A 34 17.00 5.04 -9.51
CA GLU A 34 17.53 3.83 -8.87
C GLU A 34 17.23 3.75 -7.37
N ASP A 35 16.82 4.87 -6.75
CA ASP A 35 16.51 4.91 -5.32
C ASP A 35 15.15 4.26 -5.03
N HIS A 36 15.18 3.06 -4.44
CA HIS A 36 13.98 2.28 -4.15
C HIS A 36 12.97 3.01 -3.25
N GLN A 37 13.44 3.82 -2.30
CA GLN A 37 12.57 4.56 -1.41
C GLN A 37 11.83 5.64 -2.19
N ARG A 38 12.54 6.39 -3.02
CA ARG A 38 11.95 7.41 -3.89
C ARG A 38 10.98 6.80 -4.89
N ILE A 39 11.29 5.65 -5.48
CA ILE A 39 10.39 4.95 -6.40
C ILE A 39 9.09 4.60 -5.66
N PHE A 40 9.21 3.92 -4.52
CA PHE A 40 8.06 3.51 -3.72
C PHE A 40 7.18 4.70 -3.31
N LEU A 41 7.77 5.74 -2.72
CA LEU A 41 7.04 6.93 -2.29
C LEU A 41 6.39 7.64 -3.48
N SER A 42 7.11 7.78 -4.59
CA SER A 42 6.60 8.42 -5.79
C SER A 42 5.38 7.71 -6.37
N VAL A 43 5.47 6.40 -6.59
CA VAL A 43 4.39 5.60 -7.16
C VAL A 43 3.19 5.57 -6.23
N CYS A 44 3.40 5.21 -4.96
CA CYS A 44 2.32 5.09 -3.98
C CYS A 44 1.62 6.43 -3.75
N THR A 45 2.36 7.52 -3.47
CA THR A 45 1.72 8.82 -3.24
C THR A 45 0.91 9.28 -4.45
N SER A 46 1.38 8.98 -5.67
CA SER A 46 0.67 9.40 -6.88
C SER A 46 -0.59 8.58 -7.13
N VAL A 47 -0.57 7.27 -6.84
CA VAL A 47 -1.76 6.41 -6.87
C VAL A 47 -2.82 6.90 -5.88
N PHE A 48 -2.43 7.14 -4.63
CA PHE A 48 -3.35 7.64 -3.60
C PHE A 48 -3.88 9.03 -3.94
N ALA A 49 -3.05 9.94 -4.43
CA ALA A 49 -3.50 11.28 -4.82
C ALA A 49 -4.50 11.24 -5.98
N ASN A 50 -4.27 10.41 -7.01
CA ASN A 50 -5.09 10.42 -8.23
C ASN A 50 -6.48 9.80 -8.06
N PHE A 51 -6.66 8.83 -7.17
CA PHE A 51 -8.00 8.29 -6.85
C PHE A 51 -8.75 9.06 -5.77
N SER A 52 -8.04 9.88 -4.99
CA SER A 52 -8.55 10.44 -3.74
C SER A 52 -8.67 11.96 -3.75
N PHE A 53 -8.60 12.62 -4.91
CA PHE A 53 -8.70 14.09 -4.99
C PHE A 53 -9.98 14.67 -4.36
N SER A 54 -11.00 13.84 -4.09
CA SER A 54 -12.27 14.17 -3.44
C SER A 54 -12.33 13.85 -1.94
N CYS A 55 -11.41 13.06 -1.39
CA CYS A 55 -11.36 12.71 0.04
C CYS A 55 -10.37 13.61 0.81
N GLN A 56 -10.74 14.00 2.03
CA GLN A 56 -9.94 14.85 2.92
C GLN A 56 -8.70 14.11 3.47
N MET A 57 -7.76 13.77 2.60
CA MET A 57 -6.53 13.11 2.99
C MET A 57 -5.45 14.12 3.42
N ASP A 58 -4.85 13.88 4.59
CA ASP A 58 -3.69 14.63 5.06
C ASP A 58 -2.42 14.09 4.37
N VAL A 59 -1.88 14.89 3.44
CA VAL A 59 -0.73 14.51 2.61
C VAL A 59 0.54 14.30 3.44
N GLU A 60 0.74 15.06 4.51
CA GLU A 60 1.92 14.92 5.37
C GLU A 60 1.85 13.59 6.12
N LYS A 61 0.68 13.25 6.65
CA LYS A 61 0.46 11.96 7.31
C LYS A 61 0.52 10.78 6.34
N LEU A 62 0.07 10.96 5.09
CA LEU A 62 0.19 9.93 4.05
C LEU A 62 1.68 9.64 3.78
N LEU A 63 2.49 10.69 3.65
CA LEU A 63 3.91 10.56 3.42
C LEU A 63 4.61 9.90 4.62
N SER A 64 4.23 10.27 5.85
CA SER A 64 4.71 9.61 7.07
C SER A 64 4.38 8.12 7.07
N PHE A 65 3.12 7.77 6.78
CA PHE A 65 2.66 6.38 6.69
C PHE A 65 3.43 5.58 5.64
N LEU A 66 3.55 6.09 4.41
CA LEU A 66 4.27 5.40 3.33
C LEU A 66 5.77 5.27 3.62
N THR A 67 6.37 6.27 4.29
CA THR A 67 7.77 6.19 4.73
C THR A 67 7.97 5.08 5.76
N ALA A 68 7.13 5.05 6.79
CA ALA A 68 7.17 3.99 7.80
C ALA A 68 6.92 2.60 7.19
N LEU A 69 6.01 2.50 6.21
CA LEU A 69 5.73 1.27 5.51
C LEU A 69 6.95 0.78 4.71
N PHE A 70 7.60 1.67 3.95
CA PHE A 70 8.82 1.37 3.19
C PHE A 70 9.94 0.83 4.10
N GLU A 71 10.16 1.48 5.24
CA GLU A 71 11.23 1.11 6.18
C GLU A 71 11.04 -0.30 6.78
N ASN A 72 9.80 -0.79 6.83
CA ASN A 72 9.45 -2.10 7.37
C ASN A 72 9.29 -3.19 6.29
N TYR A 73 9.43 -2.85 5.01
CA TYR A 73 9.59 -3.85 3.95
C TYR A 73 10.99 -4.47 4.00
N SER A 74 11.07 -5.79 3.81
CA SER A 74 12.37 -6.48 3.79
C SER A 74 13.19 -6.05 2.58
N LYS A 75 14.44 -5.63 2.85
CA LYS A 75 15.45 -5.33 1.81
C LYS A 75 16.13 -6.59 1.27
N GLU A 76 16.06 -7.68 2.03
CA GLU A 76 16.70 -8.96 1.70
C GLU A 76 15.79 -9.87 0.88
N ASN A 77 14.47 -9.63 0.92
CA ASN A 77 13.52 -10.38 0.14
C ASN A 77 13.57 -9.94 -1.34
N ALA A 78 14.07 -10.82 -2.20
CA ALA A 78 14.25 -10.54 -3.62
C ALA A 78 12.94 -10.25 -4.38
N TYR A 79 11.79 -10.69 -3.84
CA TYR A 79 10.49 -10.54 -4.48
C TYR A 79 9.48 -9.75 -3.64
N HIS A 80 9.17 -10.18 -2.41
CA HIS A 80 8.20 -9.49 -1.55
C HIS A 80 8.85 -8.29 -0.82
N ASN A 81 9.25 -7.30 -1.60
CA ASN A 81 9.83 -6.04 -1.13
C ASN A 81 8.96 -4.85 -1.52
N ALA A 82 9.37 -3.65 -1.10
CA ALA A 82 8.63 -2.42 -1.34
C ALA A 82 8.38 -2.14 -2.84
N LEU A 83 9.32 -2.47 -3.74
CA LEU A 83 9.12 -2.24 -5.17
C LEU A 83 7.99 -3.11 -5.74
N HIS A 84 7.93 -4.38 -5.35
CA HIS A 84 6.83 -5.25 -5.75
C HIS A 84 5.48 -4.77 -5.22
N ALA A 85 5.45 -4.21 -4.00
CA ALA A 85 4.25 -3.61 -3.45
C ALA A 85 3.81 -2.36 -4.23
N ALA A 86 4.75 -1.48 -4.61
CA ALA A 86 4.46 -0.32 -5.45
C ALA A 86 3.90 -0.73 -6.82
N ASP A 87 4.52 -1.70 -7.49
CA ASP A 87 4.04 -2.25 -8.77
C ASP A 87 2.62 -2.80 -8.66
N SER A 88 2.35 -3.55 -7.58
CA SER A 88 1.03 -4.17 -7.35
C SER A 88 -0.06 -3.12 -7.15
N VAL A 89 0.22 -2.07 -6.40
CA VAL A 89 -0.72 -0.96 -6.18
C VAL A 89 -0.95 -0.14 -7.44
N GLN A 90 0.09 0.13 -8.23
CA GLN A 90 -0.03 0.81 -9.51
C GLN A 90 -0.86 -0.02 -10.51
N MET A 91 -0.68 -1.34 -10.54
CA MET A 91 -1.49 -2.22 -11.39
C MET A 91 -2.97 -2.15 -10.98
N LEU A 92 -3.26 -2.21 -9.67
CA LEU A 92 -4.63 -2.07 -9.18
C LEU A 92 -5.23 -0.70 -9.52
N PHE A 93 -4.45 0.37 -9.40
CA PHE A 93 -4.84 1.72 -9.82
C PHE A 93 -5.33 1.73 -11.27
N LEU A 94 -4.57 1.11 -12.19
CA LEU A 94 -4.92 1.09 -13.61
C LEU A 94 -6.20 0.30 -13.87
N ILE A 95 -6.38 -0.84 -13.20
CA ILE A 95 -7.61 -1.65 -13.28
C ILE A 95 -8.83 -0.84 -12.79
N LEU A 96 -8.70 -0.18 -11.63
CA LEU A 96 -9.81 0.56 -11.01
C LEU A 96 -10.18 1.84 -11.75
N ARG A 97 -9.31 2.35 -12.64
CA ARG A 97 -9.56 3.58 -13.40
C ARG A 97 -10.45 3.33 -14.62
N GLU A 98 -10.64 2.08 -15.00
CA GLU A 98 -11.57 1.72 -16.06
C GLU A 98 -12.99 2.19 -15.69
N LYS A 99 -13.71 2.78 -16.67
CA LYS A 99 -15.04 3.38 -16.46
C LYS A 99 -16.02 2.49 -15.67
N PRO A 100 -16.08 1.16 -15.88
CA PRO A 100 -16.96 0.31 -15.09
C PRO A 100 -16.59 0.28 -13.61
N ALA A 101 -15.31 0.25 -13.25
CA ALA A 101 -14.87 0.16 -11.87
C ALA A 101 -15.19 1.45 -11.08
N THR A 102 -15.01 2.62 -11.70
CA THR A 102 -15.36 3.92 -11.08
C THR A 102 -16.86 4.10 -10.81
N LEU A 103 -17.72 3.26 -11.40
CA LEU A 103 -19.17 3.26 -11.17
C LEU A 103 -19.61 2.25 -10.09
N ILE A 104 -18.73 1.34 -9.70
CA ILE A 104 -19.05 0.22 -8.80
C ILE A 104 -18.46 0.45 -7.40
N PHE A 105 -17.26 1.03 -7.32
CA PHE A 105 -16.56 1.23 -6.05
C PHE A 105 -16.64 2.68 -5.59
N THR A 106 -16.89 2.85 -4.29
CA THR A 106 -16.72 4.12 -3.59
C THR A 106 -15.23 4.46 -3.41
N GLU A 107 -14.92 5.73 -3.22
CA GLU A 107 -13.54 6.18 -2.96
C GLU A 107 -12.92 5.50 -1.75
N ASN A 108 -13.71 5.31 -0.69
CA ASN A 108 -13.27 4.57 0.50
C ASN A 108 -12.90 3.12 0.14
N GLU A 109 -13.76 2.40 -0.59
CA GLU A 109 -13.47 1.02 -1.00
C GLU A 109 -12.20 0.93 -1.87
N VAL A 110 -11.97 1.91 -2.74
CA VAL A 110 -10.74 1.98 -3.54
C VAL A 110 -9.50 2.19 -2.65
N ILE A 111 -9.57 3.11 -1.69
CA ILE A 111 -8.48 3.35 -0.73
C ILE A 111 -8.21 2.08 0.10
N LEU A 112 -9.27 1.38 0.53
CA LEU A 112 -9.15 0.10 1.23
C LEU A 112 -8.49 -0.96 0.35
N ALA A 113 -8.82 -1.01 -0.95
CA ALA A 113 -8.20 -1.95 -1.88
C ALA A 113 -6.70 -1.68 -2.07
N PHE A 114 -6.27 -0.41 -2.11
CA PHE A 114 -4.85 -0.06 -2.14
C PHE A 114 -4.14 -0.43 -0.84
N LEU A 115 -4.72 -0.12 0.32
CA LEU A 115 -4.17 -0.50 1.62
C LEU A 115 -4.09 -2.02 1.79
N ALA A 116 -5.10 -2.76 1.34
CA ALA A 116 -5.10 -4.22 1.35
C ALA A 116 -3.96 -4.76 0.48
N THR A 117 -3.79 -4.22 -0.74
CA THR A 117 -2.70 -4.59 -1.66
C THR A 117 -1.32 -4.34 -1.04
N LEU A 118 -1.14 -3.19 -0.38
CA LEU A 118 0.07 -2.87 0.38
C LEU A 118 0.32 -3.78 1.58
N SER A 119 -0.68 -4.49 2.09
CA SER A 119 -0.51 -5.40 3.24
C SER A 119 -0.07 -6.80 2.84
N LEU A 120 -0.38 -7.25 1.62
CA LEU A 120 -0.15 -8.63 1.16
C LEU A 120 1.32 -9.07 1.19
N GLY A 121 2.24 -8.16 0.88
CA GLY A 121 3.67 -8.40 0.93
C GLY A 121 4.35 -7.83 2.18
N PHE A 122 3.59 -7.21 3.08
CA PHE A 122 4.16 -6.51 4.22
C PHE A 122 4.66 -7.50 5.28
N VAL A 123 5.82 -7.20 5.87
CA VAL A 123 6.52 -8.07 6.84
C VAL A 123 6.71 -9.53 6.38
N HIS A 124 6.77 -9.76 5.06
CA HIS A 124 6.82 -11.10 4.47
C HIS A 124 8.21 -11.77 4.68
N PRO A 125 8.30 -12.91 5.39
CA PRO A 125 9.56 -13.57 5.73
C PRO A 125 10.29 -14.22 4.54
N GLY A 126 9.64 -14.30 3.38
CA GLY A 126 10.22 -14.84 2.15
C GLY A 126 10.06 -16.35 1.99
N VAL A 127 9.19 -16.95 2.79
CA VAL A 127 8.85 -18.37 2.78
C VAL A 127 7.34 -18.55 2.70
N SER A 128 6.85 -19.74 2.38
CA SER A 128 5.40 -19.98 2.27
C SER A 128 4.73 -20.22 3.63
N ASN A 129 3.41 -20.05 3.72
CA ASN A 129 2.63 -20.40 4.92
C ASN A 129 2.82 -21.87 5.31
N ALA A 130 2.86 -22.77 4.32
CA ALA A 130 3.14 -24.19 4.54
C ALA A 130 4.54 -24.44 5.15
N PHE A 131 5.54 -23.63 4.78
CA PHE A 131 6.86 -23.73 5.41
C PHE A 131 6.80 -23.26 6.88
N LEU A 132 6.14 -22.13 7.15
CA LEU A 132 5.97 -21.62 8.52
C LEU A 132 5.25 -22.64 9.42
N ALA A 133 4.23 -23.32 8.90
CA ALA A 133 3.52 -24.38 9.63
C ALA A 133 4.43 -25.59 9.93
N ARG A 134 5.28 -25.99 8.98
CA ARG A 134 6.21 -27.13 9.17
C ARG A 134 7.27 -26.90 10.23
N ILE A 135 7.62 -25.64 10.50
CA ILE A 135 8.65 -25.28 11.49
C ILE A 135 8.03 -24.79 12.81
N ASP A 136 6.72 -24.97 13.00
CA ASP A 136 5.99 -24.47 14.16
C ASP A 136 6.26 -22.98 14.44
N HIS A 137 6.29 -22.17 13.38
CA HIS A 137 6.64 -20.76 13.50
C HIS A 137 5.63 -20.04 14.42
N PRO A 138 6.07 -19.16 15.35
CA PRO A 138 5.17 -18.51 16.32
C PRO A 138 3.98 -17.78 15.69
N LEU A 139 4.14 -17.23 14.49
CA LEU A 139 3.02 -16.58 13.77
C LEU A 139 1.88 -17.53 13.43
N VAL A 140 2.16 -18.82 13.24
CA VAL A 140 1.12 -19.83 12.96
C VAL A 140 0.24 -20.05 14.19
N LEU A 141 0.81 -19.98 15.39
CA LEU A 141 0.04 -20.04 16.64
C LEU A 141 -0.92 -18.85 16.79
N VAL A 142 -0.52 -17.68 16.29
CA VAL A 142 -1.32 -16.44 16.39
C VAL A 142 -2.39 -16.35 15.31
N TYR A 143 -2.03 -16.71 14.07
CA TYR A 143 -2.85 -16.42 12.88
C TYR A 143 -3.42 -17.64 12.16
N GLY A 144 -3.13 -18.85 12.65
CA GLY A 144 -3.43 -20.09 11.92
C GLY A 144 -2.44 -20.34 10.77
N ASP A 145 -2.61 -21.46 10.09
CA ASP A 145 -1.70 -22.00 9.08
C ASP A 145 -2.07 -21.62 7.63
N MET A 146 -3.33 -21.30 7.36
CA MET A 146 -3.80 -21.00 6.00
C MET A 146 -3.39 -19.60 5.52
N THR A 147 -3.53 -18.58 6.39
CA THR A 147 -3.34 -17.16 6.01
C THR A 147 -2.32 -16.43 6.88
N THR A 148 -1.38 -17.17 7.48
CA THR A 148 -0.42 -16.65 8.48
C THR A 148 0.22 -15.32 8.06
N GLN A 149 0.78 -15.28 6.85
CA GLN A 149 1.49 -14.10 6.34
C GLN A 149 0.56 -12.94 6.01
N GLN A 150 -0.59 -13.22 5.40
CA GLN A 150 -1.57 -12.19 5.05
C GLN A 150 -2.15 -11.54 6.31
N SER A 151 -2.46 -12.34 7.33
CA SER A 151 -2.98 -11.86 8.61
C SER A 151 -1.93 -11.04 9.38
N ALA A 152 -0.67 -11.48 9.36
CA ALA A 152 0.44 -10.73 9.95
C ALA A 152 0.68 -9.39 9.23
N GLY A 153 0.74 -9.41 7.90
CA GLY A 153 0.89 -8.21 7.06
C GLY A 153 -0.22 -7.19 7.29
N LEU A 154 -1.48 -7.64 7.31
CA LEU A 154 -2.63 -6.79 7.62
C LEU A 154 -2.54 -6.20 9.03
N THR A 155 -2.22 -7.02 10.03
CA THR A 155 -2.09 -6.55 11.42
C THR A 155 -1.01 -5.47 11.55
N ALA A 156 0.15 -5.69 10.93
CA ALA A 156 1.26 -4.75 10.96
C ALA A 156 0.93 -3.45 10.23
N LEU A 157 0.24 -3.52 9.09
CA LEU A 157 -0.21 -2.33 8.36
C LEU A 157 -1.22 -1.52 9.18
N LEU A 158 -2.19 -2.19 9.82
CA LEU A 158 -3.16 -1.52 10.69
C LEU A 158 -2.52 -0.89 11.92
N TYR A 159 -1.50 -1.54 12.49
CA TYR A 159 -0.71 -0.95 13.56
C TYR A 159 -0.05 0.35 13.11
N LEU A 160 0.58 0.37 11.92
CA LEU A 160 1.19 1.59 11.38
C LEU A 160 0.15 2.67 11.08
N LEU A 161 -0.99 2.33 10.48
CA LEU A 161 -2.04 3.28 10.12
C LEU A 161 -2.70 3.93 11.34
N ASN A 162 -2.78 3.21 12.47
CA ASN A 162 -3.40 3.72 13.69
C ASN A 162 -2.55 4.74 14.47
N ARG A 163 -1.26 4.88 14.13
CA ARG A 163 -0.38 5.92 14.68
C ARG A 163 -0.88 7.31 14.26
N GLU A 164 -0.84 8.28 15.18
CA GLU A 164 -1.43 9.61 14.99
C GLU A 164 -0.82 10.35 13.79
N GLU A 165 0.49 10.22 13.64
CA GLU A 165 1.32 10.75 12.56
C GLU A 165 1.06 10.08 11.21
N ASN A 166 0.46 8.89 11.19
CA ASN A 166 0.21 8.11 9.98
C ASN A 166 -1.27 8.08 9.59
N ARG A 167 -2.17 8.56 10.45
CA ARG A 167 -3.61 8.54 10.21
C ARG A 167 -4.01 9.61 9.20
N PHE A 168 -3.72 9.34 7.93
CA PHE A 168 -3.92 10.25 6.81
C PHE A 168 -5.37 10.33 6.32
N ILE A 169 -6.20 9.36 6.71
CA ILE A 169 -7.62 9.28 6.37
C ILE A 169 -8.42 8.81 7.58
N ASP A 170 -9.58 9.42 7.79
CA ASP A 170 -10.57 8.92 8.74
C ASP A 170 -11.60 8.05 8.00
N LEU A 171 -11.31 6.74 7.96
CA LEU A 171 -12.20 5.75 7.33
C LEU A 171 -13.51 5.57 8.10
N LEU A 172 -13.61 6.07 9.34
CA LEU A 172 -14.76 5.91 10.22
C LEU A 172 -15.70 7.13 10.23
N ALA A 173 -15.24 8.29 9.77
CA ALA A 173 -16.05 9.52 9.73
C ALA A 173 -17.33 9.37 8.89
N ASN A 174 -17.31 8.52 7.85
CA ASN A 174 -18.45 8.30 6.94
C ASN A 174 -19.22 6.99 7.18
N SER A 175 -18.75 6.12 8.07
CA SER A 175 -19.43 4.89 8.43
C SER A 175 -19.83 4.99 9.89
N GLY A 176 -21.10 5.30 10.16
CA GLY A 176 -21.66 5.36 11.51
C GLY A 176 -21.13 4.18 12.34
N THR A 177 -20.19 4.50 13.24
CA THR A 177 -19.57 3.63 14.25
C THR A 177 -19.60 2.14 13.93
N GLN A 178 -18.70 1.64 13.07
CA GLN A 178 -18.27 0.25 13.15
C GLN A 178 -16.75 0.09 12.98
N PRO A 179 -16.07 -0.64 13.88
CA PRO A 179 -14.63 -0.84 13.80
C PRO A 179 -14.26 -1.63 12.55
N PHE A 180 -13.13 -1.26 11.94
CA PHE A 180 -12.54 -1.82 10.72
C PHE A 180 -12.48 -3.36 10.67
N SER A 181 -12.38 -3.99 11.84
CA SER A 181 -12.36 -5.45 11.99
C SER A 181 -13.61 -6.18 11.49
N GLN A 182 -14.72 -5.48 11.22
CA GLN A 182 -15.95 -6.08 10.71
C GLN A 182 -16.08 -6.07 9.18
N PHE A 183 -15.37 -5.19 8.46
CA PHE A 183 -15.43 -5.17 6.98
C PHE A 183 -14.84 -6.45 6.36
N PHE A 184 -13.77 -6.99 6.93
CA PHE A 184 -13.11 -8.20 6.42
C PHE A 184 -13.66 -9.52 7.01
N LYS A 185 -14.54 -9.46 8.02
CA LYS A 185 -15.19 -10.65 8.57
C LYS A 185 -16.42 -11.09 7.78
N ARG A 186 -16.90 -10.28 6.84
CA ARG A 186 -18.19 -10.49 6.18
C ARG A 186 -18.12 -11.42 4.97
N ASP A 187 -16.94 -11.70 4.44
CA ASP A 187 -16.74 -12.49 3.21
C ASP A 187 -16.11 -13.88 3.41
N PHE A 188 -15.96 -14.34 4.66
CA PHE A 188 -15.44 -15.68 4.98
C PHE A 188 -16.31 -16.43 6.00
N GLY A 189 -17.63 -16.39 5.81
CA GLY A 189 -18.61 -17.19 6.54
C GLY A 189 -19.40 -18.09 5.59
#